data_AF-A0A533V001-F1
#
_entry.id   AF-A0A533V001-F1
#
_cell.length_a   1.000
_cell.length_b   1.000
_cell.length_c   1.000
_cell.angle_alpha   90.00
_cell.angle_beta   90.00
_cell.angle_gamma   90.00
#
_symmetry.space_group_name_H-M   'P 1'
#
loop_
_entity.id
_entity.type
_entity.pdbx_description
1 polymer ?
#
loop_
_entity_poly.entity_id
_entity_poly.type
_entity_poly.pdbx_seq_one_letter_code
_entity_poly.pdbx_strand_id
1 'polypeptide(L)' 'MQLESTSAESLIGLPFLMNDTEKYLLWRYESILVFIYGTIYQVPIYSYVPVNSKILRESETGKIIGVSKYGYFT' A
#
# COMPACT_ATOMS: atom_id res chain seq x y z
N MET A 1 -10.78 -30.43 -16.35
CA MET A 1 -9.92 -29.35 -15.83
C MET A 1 -10.63 -28.05 -16.10
N GLN A 2 -11.12 -27.39 -15.06
CA GLN A 2 -11.84 -26.12 -15.19
C GLN A 2 -10.78 -25.04 -15.34
N LEU A 3 -10.74 -24.39 -16.50
CA LEU A 3 -9.87 -23.25 -16.76
C LEU A 3 -10.41 -22.12 -15.88
N GLU A 4 -9.80 -21.90 -14.71
CA GLU A 4 -10.09 -20.71 -13.92
C GLU A 4 -9.85 -19.51 -14.82
N SER A 5 -10.89 -18.73 -15.06
CA SER A 5 -10.78 -17.49 -15.80
C SER A 5 -9.79 -16.61 -15.06
N THR A 6 -8.56 -16.51 -15.54
CA THR A 6 -7.61 -15.50 -15.08
C THR A 6 -8.17 -14.15 -15.53
N SER A 7 -9.07 -13.58 -14.73
CA SER A 7 -9.42 -12.17 -14.85
C SER A 7 -8.10 -11.44 -14.67
N ALA A 8 -7.65 -10.73 -15.71
CA ALA A 8 -6.47 -9.89 -15.62
C ALA A 8 -6.72 -8.90 -14.48
N GLU A 9 -6.04 -9.13 -13.36
CA GLU A 9 -6.34 -8.42 -12.14
C GLU A 9 -6.05 -6.95 -12.31
N SER A 10 -7.05 -6.11 -12.07
CA SER A 10 -6.91 -4.67 -12.19
C SER A 10 -5.88 -4.15 -11.19
N LEU A 11 -4.88 -3.45 -11.71
CA LEU A 11 -3.88 -2.74 -10.92
C LEU A 11 -4.31 -1.29 -10.71
N ILE A 12 -3.98 -0.76 -9.55
CA ILE A 12 -4.22 0.64 -9.17
C ILE A 12 -2.94 1.23 -8.59
N GLY A 13 -2.70 2.51 -8.87
CA GLY A 13 -1.60 3.22 -8.22
C GLY A 13 -1.82 3.26 -6.71
N LEU A 14 -0.80 2.91 -5.93
CA LEU A 14 -0.86 2.86 -4.47
C LEU A 14 -1.45 4.13 -3.81
N PRO A 15 -1.15 5.36 -4.29
CA PRO A 15 -1.75 6.57 -3.71
C PRO A 15 -3.28 6.66 -3.85
N PHE A 16 -3.90 5.94 -4.78
CA PHE A 16 -5.36 5.95 -4.94
C PHE A 16 -6.09 5.11 -3.89
N LEU A 17 -5.36 4.26 -3.14
CA LEU A 17 -5.89 3.51 -1.99
C LEU A 17 -5.85 4.29 -0.67
N MET A 18 -5.42 5.55 -0.73
CA MET A 18 -5.20 6.43 0.42
C MET A 18 -6.25 7.54 0.48
N ASN A 19 -6.50 8.04 1.69
CA ASN A 19 -7.22 9.31 1.86
C ASN A 19 -6.30 10.51 1.51
N ASP A 20 -6.86 11.71 1.47
CA ASP A 20 -6.11 12.88 1.02
C ASP A 20 -4.98 13.30 1.97
N THR A 21 -5.16 13.12 3.29
CA THR A 21 -4.11 13.37 4.28
C THR A 21 -2.93 12.41 4.10
N GLU A 22 -3.22 11.14 3.86
CA GLU A 22 -2.22 10.11 3.61
C GLU A 22 -1.46 10.38 2.31
N LYS A 23 -2.16 10.72 1.21
CA LYS A 23 -1.52 11.14 -0.04
C LYS A 23 -0.59 12.33 0.18
N TYR A 24 -1.03 13.32 0.95
CA TYR A 24 -0.23 14.49 1.27
C TYR A 24 1.03 14.16 2.07
N LEU A 25 0.99 13.14 2.94
CA LEU A 25 2.13 12.73 3.76
C LEU A 25 3.00 11.64 3.10
N LEU A 26 2.52 11.03 2.01
CA LEU A 26 3.16 9.89 1.37
C LEU A 26 4.61 10.15 0.95
N TRP A 27 4.94 11.40 0.58
CA TRP A 27 6.29 11.78 0.18
C TRP A 27 7.36 11.50 1.24
N ARG A 28 6.96 11.38 2.52
CA ARG A 28 7.85 11.07 3.65
C ARG A 28 8.33 9.62 3.67
N TYR A 29 7.68 8.73 2.95
CA TYR A 29 7.98 7.30 2.92
C TYR A 29 8.77 6.92 1.68
N GLU A 30 9.74 6.01 1.83
CA GLU A 30 10.41 5.34 0.72
C GLU A 30 9.54 4.18 0.22
N SER A 31 8.99 3.42 1.17
CA SER A 31 8.09 2.30 0.93
C SER A 31 7.14 2.11 2.12
N ILE A 32 6.03 1.41 1.91
CA ILE A 32 5.01 1.14 2.93
C ILE A 32 4.62 -0.33 2.92
N LEU A 33 4.03 -0.80 4.01
CA LEU A 33 3.54 -2.17 4.11
C LEU A 33 2.13 -2.28 3.51
N VAL A 34 1.96 -3.25 2.62
CA VAL A 34 0.70 -3.53 1.92
C VAL A 34 0.37 -5.01 2.02
N PHE A 35 -0.85 -5.32 2.44
CA PHE A 35 -1.40 -6.66 2.47
C PHE A 35 -2.01 -7.00 1.12
N ILE A 36 -1.46 -8.01 0.46
CA ILE A 36 -1.85 -8.50 -0.86
C ILE A 36 -2.03 -10.02 -0.75
N TYR A 37 -3.25 -10.52 -0.98
CA TYR A 37 -3.62 -11.95 -0.94
C TYR A 37 -3.06 -12.77 0.23
N GLY A 38 -3.22 -12.27 1.46
CA GLY A 38 -2.75 -13.02 2.64
C GLY A 38 -1.31 -12.74 3.03
N THR A 39 -0.56 -11.97 2.23
CA THR A 39 0.87 -11.72 2.45
C THR A 39 1.16 -10.22 2.56
N ILE A 40 2.08 -9.86 3.45
CA ILE A 40 2.53 -8.47 3.62
C ILE A 40 3.76 -8.25 2.74
N TYR A 41 3.71 -7.19 1.93
CA TYR A 41 4.79 -6.74 1.08
C TYR A 41 5.23 -5.33 1.47
N GLN A 42 6.52 -5.06 1.37
CA GLN A 42 7.06 -3.71 1.40
C GLN A 42 7.06 -3.16 -0.03
N VAL A 43 6.27 -2.10 -0.25
CA VAL A 43 5.95 -1.59 -1.59
C VAL A 43 6.43 -0.13 -1.71
N PRO A 44 7.24 0.21 -2.73
CA PRO A 44 7.61 1.59 -3.02
C PRO A 44 6.38 2.49 -3.22
N ILE A 45 6.46 3.75 -2.76
CA ILE A 45 5.27 4.61 -2.64
C ILE A 45 4.55 4.97 -3.95
N TYR A 46 5.20 4.81 -5.10
CA TYR A 46 4.64 5.10 -6.42
C TYR A 46 4.36 3.83 -7.26
N SER A 47 4.35 2.66 -6.62
CA SER A 47 4.04 1.40 -7.29
C SER A 47 2.55 1.23 -7.59
N TYR A 48 2.27 0.26 -8.45
CA TYR A 48 0.93 -0.24 -8.70
C TYR A 48 0.71 -1.55 -7.93
N VAL A 49 -0.46 -1.70 -7.33
CA VAL A 49 -0.85 -2.89 -6.57
C VAL A 49 -2.24 -3.33 -7.03
N PRO A 50 -2.65 -4.57 -6.77
CA PRO A 50 -4.01 -4.97 -7.05
C PRO A 50 -5.05 -4.12 -6.31
N VAL A 51 -6.21 -3.88 -6.94
CA VAL A 51 -7.27 -3.00 -6.38
C VAL A 51 -7.72 -3.41 -4.97
N ASN A 52 -7.72 -4.72 -4.66
CA ASN A 52 -8.16 -5.23 -3.36
C ASN A 52 -7.08 -5.22 -2.26
N SER A 53 -5.91 -4.64 -2.56
CA SER A 53 -4.81 -4.52 -1.60
C SER A 53 -5.20 -3.61 -0.43
N LYS A 54 -4.63 -3.87 0.76
CA LYS A 54 -4.88 -3.06 1.96
C LYS A 54 -3.58 -2.48 2.49
N ILE A 55 -3.52 -1.16 2.63
CA ILE A 55 -2.39 -0.49 3.28
C ILE A 55 -2.45 -0.74 4.78
N LEU A 56 -1.34 -1.22 5.36
CA LEU A 56 -1.24 -1.43 6.80
C LEU A 56 -1.11 -0.09 7.51
N ARG A 57 -1.89 0.04 8.58
CA ARG A 57 -1.91 1.21 9.45
C ARG A 57 -1.74 0.76 10.88
N GLU A 58 -1.04 1.56 11.65
CA GLU A 58 -0.92 1.39 13.09
C GLU A 58 -2.30 1.65 13.72
N SER A 59 -2.71 0.79 14.65
CA SER A 59 -4.10 0.70 15.11
C SER A 59 -4.56 1.89 15.94
N GLU A 60 -3.66 2.52 16.70
CA GLU A 60 -4.02 3.61 17.62
C GLU A 60 -4.07 4.97 16.91
N THR A 61 -3.11 5.24 16.04
CA THR A 61 -2.94 6.54 15.37
C THR A 61 -3.49 6.55 13.94
N GLY A 62 -3.73 5.38 13.35
CA GLY A 62 -4.08 5.24 11.94
C GLY A 62 -2.94 5.58 10.97
N LYS A 63 -1.72 5.84 11.46
CA LYS A 63 -0.56 6.17 10.62
C LYS A 63 -0.17 4.96 9.75
N ILE A 64 0.19 5.23 8.50
CA ILE A 64 0.70 4.20 7.59
C ILE A 64 2.00 3.61 8.14
N ILE A 65 2.13 2.29 8.11
CA ILE A 65 3.35 1.58 8.51
C ILE A 65 4.27 1.50 7.28
N GLY A 66 5.52 1.95 7.42
CA GLY A 66 6.47 1.93 6.31
C GLY A 66 7.88 2.38 6.68
N VAL A 67 8.75 2.39 5.68
CA VAL A 67 10.12 2.89 5.77
C VAL A 67 10.11 4.37 5.38
N SER A 68 10.63 5.21 6.27
CA SER A 68 10.76 6.65 6.03
C SER A 68 11.97 6.96 5.15
N LYS A 69 11.85 7.97 4.27
CA LYS A 69 12.98 8.47 3.46
C LYS A 69 14.05 9.17 4.28
N TYR A 70 13.67 9.79 5.40
CA TYR A 70 14.54 10.71 6.15
C TYR A 70 14.73 10.30 7.62
N GLY A 71 14.56 9.02 7.96
CA GLY A 71 14.70 8.50 9.33
C GLY A 71 13.41 8.56 10.17
N TYR A 72 13.51 8.48 11.49
CA TYR A 72 12.33 8.40 12.37
C TYR A 72 11.52 9.71 12.39
N PHE A 73 10.22 9.59 12.08
CA PHE A 73 9.23 10.64 12.34
C PHE A 73 8.24 10.13 13.40
N THR A 74 8.02 10.94 14.43
CA THR A 74 7.14 10.69 15.57
C THR A 74 5.66 10.79 15.23
#